data_AF-A0A1W9U966-F1
#
_entry.id   AF-A0A1W9U966-F1
#
_cell.length_a   1.000
_cell.length_b   1.000
_cell.length_c   1.000
_cell.angle_alpha   90.00
_cell.angle_beta   90.00
_cell.angle_gamma   90.00
#
_symmetry.space_group_name_H-M   'P 1'
#
loop_
_entity.id
_entity.type
_entity.pdbx_description
1 polymer ?
#
loop_
_entity_poly.entity_id
_entity_poly.type
_entity_poly.pdbx_seq_one_letter_code
_entity_poly.pdbx_strand_id
1 'polypeptide(L)'
;MIEHSLSALYDIAHGAGLSIVIPGWMAYKAEQQPAKFAQFAERVFGCNEGDEQERAQAGIAALKGWFAKIDSPVTLEAGGIPAGDIPAIAENATMLAQKWGLTEYSNDVIASILKRCC
;
A
#
# COMPACT_ATOMS: atom_id res chain seq x y z
N MET A 1 -10.75 0.16 -0.17
CA MET A 1 -11.10 -1.21 0.25
C MET A 1 -10.22 -1.63 1.42
N ILE A 2 -8.92 -1.91 1.24
CA ILE A 2 -8.01 -2.30 2.35
C ILE A 2 -7.96 -1.23 3.45
N GLU A 3 -7.77 0.03 3.07
CA GLU A 3 -7.72 1.12 4.05
C GLU A 3 -9.04 1.25 4.83
N HIS A 4 -10.21 1.06 4.19
CA HIS A 4 -11.49 1.15 4.92
C HIS A 4 -11.57 0.10 6.02
N SER A 5 -10.96 -1.07 5.82
CA SER A 5 -10.84 -2.08 6.87
C SER A 5 -9.92 -1.63 8.00
N LEU A 6 -8.83 -0.88 7.72
CA LEU A 6 -8.01 -0.28 8.77
C LEU A 6 -8.80 0.76 9.57
N SER A 7 -9.47 1.69 8.89
CA SER A 7 -10.34 2.70 9.51
C SER A 7 -11.42 2.04 10.37
N ALA A 8 -12.06 0.97 9.90
CA ALA A 8 -13.14 0.29 10.61
C ALA A 8 -12.67 -0.48 11.86
N LEU A 9 -11.46 -1.05 11.84
CA LEU A 9 -10.96 -1.89 12.92
C LEU A 9 -10.12 -1.14 13.97
N TYR A 10 -9.49 -0.02 13.58
CA TYR A 10 -8.52 0.68 14.42
C TYR A 10 -8.80 2.18 14.60
N ASP A 11 -9.90 2.71 14.03
CA ASP A 11 -10.26 4.13 14.10
C ASP A 11 -9.14 5.07 13.62
N ILE A 12 -8.33 4.59 12.66
CA ILE A 12 -7.26 5.38 12.06
C ILE A 12 -7.86 6.41 11.09
N ALA A 13 -7.30 7.62 11.07
CA ALA A 13 -7.71 8.63 10.10
C ALA A 13 -7.48 8.13 8.67
N HIS A 14 -8.46 8.37 7.79
CA HIS A 14 -8.47 7.82 6.43
C HIS A 14 -7.16 8.07 5.64
N GLY A 15 -6.66 9.31 5.69
CA GLY A 15 -5.40 9.68 5.02
C GLY A 15 -4.17 8.96 5.58
N ALA A 16 -4.13 8.72 6.90
CA ALA A 16 -3.05 7.99 7.55
C ALA A 16 -3.09 6.49 7.20
N GLY A 17 -4.28 5.89 7.11
CA GLY A 17 -4.42 4.53 6.59
C GLY A 17 -3.96 4.41 5.12
N LEU A 18 -4.25 5.42 4.29
CA LEU A 18 -3.81 5.44 2.90
C LEU A 18 -2.29 5.58 2.75
N SER A 19 -1.62 6.38 3.60
CA SER A 19 -0.15 6.53 3.54
C SER A 19 0.58 5.23 3.88
N ILE A 20 -0.04 4.34 4.65
CA ILE A 20 0.47 2.99 4.91
C ILE A 20 0.22 2.07 3.71
N VAL A 21 -1.03 2.04 3.21
CA VAL A 21 -1.47 1.02 2.23
C VAL A 21 -1.02 1.32 0.80
N ILE A 22 -1.04 2.57 0.36
CA ILE A 22 -0.74 2.94 -1.04
C ILE A 22 0.66 2.43 -1.46
N PRO A 23 1.74 2.70 -0.69
CA PRO A 23 3.06 2.21 -1.08
C PRO A 23 3.16 0.67 -1.11
N GLY A 24 2.51 -0.02 -0.17
CA GLY A 24 2.49 -1.49 -0.14
C GLY A 24 1.73 -2.10 -1.32
N TRP A 25 0.61 -1.48 -1.72
CA TRP A 25 -0.14 -1.86 -2.92
C TRP A 25 0.64 -1.57 -4.21
N MET A 26 1.31 -0.42 -4.29
CA MET A 26 2.18 -0.09 -5.43
C MET A 26 3.30 -1.12 -5.56
N ALA A 27 3.94 -1.52 -4.47
CA ALA A 27 4.99 -2.54 -4.47
C ALA A 27 4.47 -3.88 -5.00
N TYR A 28 3.29 -4.33 -4.54
CA TYR A 28 2.64 -5.53 -5.07
C TYR A 28 2.36 -5.44 -6.57
N LYS A 29 1.77 -4.32 -7.04
CA LYS A 29 1.37 -4.20 -8.45
C LYS A 29 2.58 -4.01 -9.38
N ALA A 30 3.64 -3.36 -8.90
CA ALA A 30 4.86 -3.12 -9.66
C ALA A 30 5.58 -4.42 -10.03
N GLU A 31 5.47 -5.50 -9.24
CA GLU A 31 6.04 -6.81 -9.57
C GLU A 31 5.58 -7.36 -10.93
N GLN A 32 4.38 -6.98 -11.39
CA GLN A 32 3.82 -7.43 -12.67
C GLN A 32 3.72 -6.30 -13.70
N GLN A 33 3.54 -5.06 -13.25
CA GLN A 33 3.26 -3.91 -14.12
C GLN A 33 3.98 -2.64 -13.61
N PRO A 34 5.32 -2.57 -13.72
CA PRO A 34 6.10 -1.47 -13.14
C PRO A 34 6.00 -0.17 -13.95
N ALA A 35 5.67 -0.20 -15.23
CA ALA A 35 5.68 0.94 -16.16
C ALA A 35 5.04 2.22 -15.63
N LYS A 36 3.84 2.10 -15.04
CA LYS A 36 3.14 3.27 -14.49
C LYS A 36 3.83 3.85 -13.26
N PHE A 37 4.43 3.00 -12.44
CA PHE A 37 5.15 3.40 -11.23
C PHE A 37 6.54 3.96 -11.56
N ALA A 38 7.21 3.43 -12.58
CA ALA A 38 8.44 4.01 -13.14
C ALA A 38 8.19 5.40 -13.71
N GLN A 39 7.12 5.57 -14.51
CA GLN A 39 6.71 6.89 -15.01
C GLN A 39 6.38 7.87 -13.88
N PHE A 40 5.69 7.40 -12.84
CA PHE A 40 5.43 8.20 -11.65
C PHE A 40 6.73 8.63 -10.94
N ALA A 41 7.67 7.70 -10.76
CA ALA A 41 8.96 7.96 -10.14
C ALA A 41 9.76 9.03 -10.90
N GLU A 42 9.83 8.92 -12.22
CA GLU A 42 10.48 9.89 -13.10
C GLU A 42 9.81 11.27 -13.02
N ARG A 43 8.49 11.33 -13.21
CA ARG A 43 7.79 12.62 -13.38
C ARG A 43 7.55 13.37 -12.09
N VAL A 44 7.41 12.68 -10.96
CA VAL A 44 7.05 13.28 -9.68
C VAL A 44 8.26 13.43 -8.77
N PHE A 45 9.18 12.45 -8.80
CA PHE A 45 10.33 12.41 -7.90
C PHE A 45 11.69 12.53 -8.62
N GLY A 46 11.72 12.54 -9.96
CA GLY A 46 12.97 12.64 -10.72
C GLY A 46 13.83 11.37 -10.68
N CYS A 47 13.26 10.22 -10.29
CA CYS A 47 13.99 8.96 -10.20
C CYS A 47 14.15 8.32 -11.60
N ASN A 48 15.27 8.62 -12.26
CA ASN A 48 15.51 8.25 -13.67
C ASN A 48 16.57 7.16 -13.86
N GLU A 49 17.21 6.71 -12.78
CA GLU A 49 18.26 5.71 -12.83
C GLU A 49 17.69 4.29 -12.74
N GLY A 50 18.30 3.36 -13.48
CA GLY A 50 17.94 1.95 -13.48
C GLY A 50 16.85 1.56 -14.48
N ASP A 51 16.48 0.29 -14.45
CA ASP A 51 15.41 -0.27 -15.28
C ASP A 51 14.01 0.18 -14.79
N GLU A 52 12.96 -0.36 -15.42
CA GLU A 52 11.57 -0.02 -15.05
C GLU A 52 11.22 -0.45 -13.61
N GLN A 53 11.72 -1.60 -13.16
CA GLN A 53 11.46 -2.13 -11.83
C GLN A 53 12.20 -1.31 -10.77
N GLU A 54 13.47 -0.99 -11.02
CA GLU A 54 14.31 -0.18 -10.13
C GLU A 54 13.72 1.22 -9.95
N ARG A 55 13.30 1.87 -11.05
CA ARG A 55 12.64 3.18 -10.99
C ARG A 55 11.31 3.12 -10.24
N ALA A 56 10.49 2.10 -10.47
CA ALA A 56 9.25 1.90 -9.72
C ALA A 56 9.51 1.80 -8.20
N GLN A 57 10.49 0.99 -7.80
CA GLN A 57 10.88 0.85 -6.38
C GLN A 57 11.40 2.17 -5.79
N ALA A 58 12.24 2.90 -6.53
CA ALA A 58 12.73 4.20 -6.11
C ALA A 58 11.59 5.21 -5.90
N GLY A 59 10.61 5.26 -6.82
CA GLY A 59 9.43 6.13 -6.67
C GLY A 59 8.54 5.76 -5.50
N ILE A 60 8.34 4.46 -5.24
CA ILE A 60 7.58 3.97 -4.08
C ILE A 60 8.30 4.35 -2.77
N ALA A 61 9.62 4.20 -2.72
CA ALA A 61 10.43 4.62 -1.58
C ALA A 61 10.38 6.14 -1.36
N ALA A 62 10.45 6.94 -2.43
CA ALA A 62 10.32 8.39 -2.37
C ALA A 62 8.95 8.83 -1.85
N LEU A 63 7.87 8.15 -2.27
CA LEU A 63 6.52 8.38 -1.75
C LEU A 63 6.42 8.06 -0.25
N LYS A 64 6.97 6.92 0.20
CA LYS A 64 7.06 6.61 1.64
C LYS A 64 7.82 7.72 2.39
N GLY A 65 8.97 8.15 1.86
CA GLY A 65 9.75 9.23 2.46
C GLY A 65 8.99 10.55 2.55
N TRP A 66 8.17 10.88 1.55
CA TRP A 66 7.32 12.07 1.58
C TRP A 66 6.24 11.98 2.67
N PHE A 67 5.56 10.84 2.80
CA PHE A 67 4.58 10.63 3.87
C PHE A 67 5.21 10.74 5.26
N ALA A 68 6.38 10.12 5.45
CA ALA A 68 7.11 10.22 6.71
C ALA A 68 7.54 11.67 7.02
N LYS A 69 7.94 12.44 6.00
CA LYS A 69 8.34 13.86 6.15
C LYS A 69 7.19 14.76 6.63
N ILE A 70 5.95 14.38 6.36
CA ILE A 70 4.75 15.11 6.82
C ILE A 70 4.11 14.46 8.07
N ASP A 71 4.88 13.63 8.78
CA ASP A 71 4.46 12.91 10.00
C ASP A 71 3.26 11.97 9.81
N SER A 72 3.04 11.47 8.57
CA SER A 72 2.04 10.46 8.29
C SER A 72 2.63 9.05 8.42
N PRO A 73 1.93 8.06 9.00
CA PRO A 73 2.47 6.72 9.19
C PRO A 73 2.68 6.01 7.86
N VAL A 74 3.77 5.23 7.76
CA VAL A 74 4.15 4.52 6.52
C VAL A 74 4.24 3.01 6.68
N THR A 75 4.01 2.51 7.90
CA THR A 75 3.92 1.09 8.22
C THR A 75 2.70 0.83 9.11
N LEU A 76 2.24 -0.42 9.14
CA LEU A 76 1.18 -0.85 10.07
C LEU A 76 1.58 -0.57 11.53
N GLU A 77 2.82 -0.87 11.90
CA GLU A 77 3.36 -0.59 13.23
C GLU A 77 3.29 0.90 13.59
N ALA A 78 3.71 1.79 12.67
CA ALA A 78 3.64 3.24 12.88
C ALA A 78 2.19 3.74 13.03
N GLY A 79 1.21 3.02 12.45
CA GLY A 79 -0.22 3.26 12.62
C GLY A 79 -0.83 2.61 13.87
N GLY A 80 -0.03 1.94 14.71
CA GLY A 80 -0.53 1.22 15.89
C GLY A 80 -1.25 -0.09 15.57
N ILE A 81 -1.03 -0.67 14.39
CA ILE A 81 -1.72 -1.87 13.89
C ILE A 81 -0.77 -3.07 13.98
N PRO A 82 -1.07 -4.09 14.79
CA PRO A 82 -0.23 -5.28 14.92
C PRO A 82 -0.18 -6.10 13.63
N ALA A 83 1.02 -6.55 13.23
CA ALA A 83 1.17 -7.45 12.07
C ALA A 83 0.43 -8.79 12.24
N GLY A 84 0.19 -9.21 13.48
CA GLY A 84 -0.61 -10.40 13.80
C GLY A 84 -2.07 -10.32 13.35
N ASP A 85 -2.59 -9.11 13.12
CA ASP A 85 -3.99 -8.88 12.77
C ASP A 85 -4.24 -8.84 11.25
N ILE A 86 -3.17 -8.97 10.43
CA ILE A 86 -3.27 -9.03 8.96
C ILE A 86 -4.37 -10.01 8.47
N PRO A 87 -4.53 -11.23 9.03
CA PRO A 87 -5.61 -12.13 8.61
C PRO A 87 -7.00 -11.53 8.79
N ALA A 88 -7.27 -10.87 9.93
CA ALA A 88 -8.56 -10.26 10.22
C ALA A 88 -8.83 -9.04 9.32
N ILE A 89 -7.80 -8.23 9.08
CA ILE A 89 -7.88 -7.09 8.14
C ILE A 89 -8.18 -7.59 6.72
N ALA A 90 -7.47 -8.63 6.26
CA ALA A 90 -7.65 -9.20 4.93
C ALA A 90 -9.05 -9.79 4.74
N GLU A 91 -9.60 -10.46 5.75
CA GLU A 91 -10.96 -10.99 5.72
C GLU A 91 -12.01 -9.88 5.57
N ASN A 92 -11.91 -8.84 6.41
CA ASN A 92 -12.80 -7.68 6.34
C ASN A 92 -12.74 -6.99 4.97
N ALA A 93 -11.53 -6.79 4.47
CA ALA A 93 -11.25 -6.18 3.17
C ALA A 93 -11.81 -7.03 2.01
N THR A 94 -11.71 -8.35 2.09
CA THR A 94 -12.25 -9.28 1.08
C THR A 94 -13.76 -9.16 0.95
N MET A 95 -14.49 -9.01 2.06
CA MET A 95 -15.95 -8.79 2.02
C MET A 95 -16.32 -7.52 1.24
N LEU A 96 -15.56 -6.44 1.43
CA LEU A 96 -15.74 -5.19 0.68
C LEU A 96 -15.38 -5.38 -0.80
N ALA A 97 -14.31 -6.10 -1.10
CA ALA A 97 -13.90 -6.40 -2.47
C ALA A 97 -15.01 -7.14 -3.24
N GLN A 98 -15.61 -8.16 -2.63
CA GLN A 98 -16.74 -8.91 -3.20
C GLN A 98 -17.95 -8.02 -3.44
N LYS A 99 -18.32 -7.20 -2.45
CA LYS A 99 -19.44 -6.25 -2.56
C LYS A 99 -19.23 -5.23 -3.68
N TRP A 100 -17.99 -4.88 -3.99
CA TRP A 100 -17.63 -3.90 -5.02
C TRP A 100 -17.28 -4.55 -6.37
N GLY A 101 -17.39 -5.87 -6.51
CA GLY A 101 -17.09 -6.58 -7.75
C GLY A 101 -15.59 -6.62 -8.11
N LEU A 102 -14.71 -6.43 -7.14
CA LEU A 102 -13.25 -6.45 -7.33
C LEU A 102 -12.71 -7.89 -7.23
N THR A 103 -12.84 -8.65 -8.32
CA THR A 103 -12.51 -10.09 -8.35
C THR A 103 -11.03 -10.42 -8.23
N GLU A 104 -10.14 -9.45 -8.52
CA GLU A 104 -8.68 -9.63 -8.46
C GLU A 104 -8.12 -9.65 -7.03
N TYR A 105 -8.89 -9.22 -6.03
CA TYR A 105 -8.42 -9.04 -4.65
C TYR A 105 -8.97 -10.13 -3.73
N SER A 106 -8.39 -11.33 -3.81
CA SER A 106 -8.63 -12.42 -2.86
C SER A 106 -8.02 -12.10 -1.49
N ASN A 107 -8.41 -12.88 -0.46
CA ASN A 107 -7.85 -12.76 0.88
C ASN A 107 -6.31 -12.86 0.87
N ASP A 108 -5.76 -13.85 0.15
CA ASP A 108 -4.31 -14.04 0.04
C ASP A 108 -3.61 -12.85 -0.64
N VAL A 109 -4.22 -12.30 -1.70
CA VAL A 109 -3.70 -11.11 -2.38
C VAL A 109 -3.67 -9.92 -1.41
N ILE A 110 -4.76 -9.68 -0.68
CA ILE A 110 -4.84 -8.59 0.29
C ILE A 110 -3.82 -8.79 1.42
N ALA A 111 -3.72 -10.00 1.97
CA ALA A 111 -2.72 -10.33 3.00
C ALA A 111 -1.29 -10.12 2.48
N SER A 112 -1.01 -10.44 1.21
CA SER A 112 0.29 -10.20 0.60
C SER A 112 0.61 -8.70 0.46
N ILE A 113 -0.39 -7.86 0.18
CA ILE A 113 -0.25 -6.40 0.13
C ILE A 113 0.02 -5.86 1.54
N LEU A 114 -0.75 -6.30 2.54
CA LEU A 114 -0.58 -5.88 3.94
C LEU A 114 0.80 -6.25 4.50
N LYS A 115 1.36 -7.41 4.13
CA LYS A 115 2.74 -7.80 4.50
C LYS A 115 3.81 -6.85 3.93
N ARG A 116 3.55 -6.16 2.81
CA ARG A 116 4.45 -5.12 2.25
C ARG A 116 4.30 -3.76 2.94
N CYS A 117 3.34 -3.65 3.86
CA CYS A 117 3.11 -2.49 4.71
C CYS A 117 3.72 -2.65 6.11
N CYS A 118 4.41 -3.76 6.37
CA CYS A 118 5.18 -3.98 7.60
C CYS A 118 6.57 -3.34 7.48
#